data_AF-A0A2S7WQ35-F1
#
_entry.id   AF-A0A2S7WQ35-F1
#
_cell.length_a   1.000
_cell.length_b   1.000
_cell.length_c   1.000
_cell.angle_alpha   90.00
_cell.angle_beta   90.00
_cell.angle_gamma   90.00
#
_symmetry.space_group_name_H-M   'P 1'
#
loop_
_entity.id
_entity.type
_entity.pdbx_description
1 polymer ?
#
loop_
_entity_poly.entity_id
_entity_poly.type
_entity_poly.pdbx_seq_one_letter_code
_entity_poly.pdbx_strand_id
1 'polypeptide(L)'
;MYKIESITENGLNFIILQNEAKTTQAKISLNQGASLQELRFNTVDVIKNQPEFSYKDSYASSILFPFASRIQNGAYSFLGEDYQLKKNDDDVNALHGLVYDKFFEFFEPEVHQNNCSATFNYFEKDKSVGFPFKYFISLTYTLYEDRLQLRATVKNMENLPFPFIIGWHPYFLSSDIQNSFLEFNSDKKVVFDENLITKEIINQEQKGKFKIADKQLDDCFFLENDIVAFSTPDYNINIKSSAKENFLQLYTPKNQPIIAIEPMTGISNSFNNKVGLQVLEPQETYAVTWDVTFNQTN
;
A
#
# COMPACT_ATOMS: atom_id res chain seq x y z
N MET A 1 12.18 18.89 -18.20
CA MET A 1 10.81 18.44 -18.56
C MET A 1 10.57 17.02 -18.04
N TYR A 2 9.33 16.52 -18.05
CA TYR A 2 9.00 15.14 -17.69
C TYR A 2 8.61 14.31 -18.92
N LYS A 3 8.68 12.98 -18.80
CA LYS A 3 8.33 12.01 -19.84
C LYS A 3 7.56 10.84 -19.24
N ILE A 4 6.69 10.26 -20.06
CA ILE A 4 5.92 9.05 -19.75
C ILE A 4 6.20 8.05 -20.87
N GLU A 5 6.62 6.84 -20.52
CA GLU A 5 6.98 5.79 -21.47
C GLU A 5 6.25 4.49 -21.13
N SER A 6 5.72 3.79 -22.14
CA SER A 6 5.19 2.44 -21.99
C SER A 6 6.22 1.42 -22.45
N ILE A 7 6.44 0.38 -21.66
CA ILE A 7 7.38 -0.70 -21.98
C ILE A 7 6.78 -2.07 -21.66
N THR A 8 7.32 -3.11 -22.28
CA THR A 8 6.99 -4.50 -21.96
C THR A 8 8.28 -5.26 -21.66
N GLU A 9 8.37 -5.88 -20.50
CA GLU A 9 9.53 -6.67 -20.06
C GLU A 9 9.04 -7.99 -19.47
N ASN A 10 9.63 -9.12 -19.90
CA ASN A 10 9.27 -10.46 -19.42
C ASN A 10 7.76 -10.77 -19.46
N GLY A 11 7.04 -10.21 -20.46
CA GLY A 11 5.59 -10.40 -20.61
C GLY A 11 4.71 -9.52 -19.72
N LEU A 12 5.30 -8.62 -18.92
CA LEU A 12 4.59 -7.64 -18.10
C LEU A 12 4.67 -6.26 -18.75
N ASN A 13 3.59 -5.48 -18.62
CA ASN A 13 3.49 -4.13 -19.17
C ASN A 13 3.69 -3.10 -18.07
N PHE A 14 4.52 -2.11 -18.34
CA PHE A 14 4.83 -1.05 -17.39
C PHE A 14 4.63 0.33 -18.00
N ILE A 15 4.31 1.28 -17.13
CA ILE A 15 4.39 2.72 -17.39
C ILE A 15 5.52 3.29 -16.55
N ILE A 16 6.41 4.05 -17.19
CA ILE A 16 7.53 4.75 -16.57
C ILE A 16 7.21 6.24 -16.57
N LEU A 17 7.13 6.84 -15.39
CA LEU A 17 7.17 8.28 -15.19
C LEU A 17 8.61 8.68 -14.91
N GLN A 18 9.15 9.70 -15.59
CA GLN A 18 10.53 10.13 -15.34
C GLN A 18 10.74 11.61 -15.65
N ASN A 19 11.67 12.24 -14.94
CA ASN A 19 12.20 13.53 -15.37
C ASN A 19 13.17 13.36 -16.56
N GLU A 20 13.45 14.44 -17.26
CA GLU A 20 14.27 14.44 -18.48
C GLU A 20 15.72 13.99 -18.23
N ALA A 21 16.27 14.30 -17.06
CA ALA A 21 17.59 13.87 -16.64
C ALA A 21 17.66 12.39 -16.21
N LYS A 22 16.50 11.72 -16.08
CA LYS A 22 16.36 10.34 -15.57
C LYS A 22 16.93 10.14 -14.16
N THR A 23 17.00 11.21 -13.38
CA THR A 23 17.43 11.17 -11.98
C THR A 23 16.28 10.81 -11.05
N THR A 24 15.05 11.13 -11.43
CA THR A 24 13.83 10.79 -10.69
C THR A 24 12.87 10.02 -11.59
N GLN A 25 12.43 8.85 -11.13
CA GLN A 25 11.68 7.88 -11.94
C GLN A 25 10.74 7.03 -11.07
N ALA A 26 9.57 6.68 -11.60
CA ALA A 26 8.66 5.68 -11.06
C ALA A 26 8.26 4.69 -12.16
N LYS A 27 8.28 3.38 -11.86
CA LYS A 27 7.86 2.31 -12.77
C LYS A 27 6.68 1.55 -12.19
N ILE A 28 5.56 1.55 -12.91
CA ILE A 28 4.28 1.00 -12.45
C ILE A 28 3.89 -0.19 -13.33
N SER A 29 3.52 -1.32 -12.73
CA SER A 29 3.13 -2.55 -13.43
C SER A 29 1.62 -2.63 -13.65
N LEU A 30 1.18 -2.60 -14.90
CA LEU A 30 -0.24 -2.72 -15.27
C LEU A 30 -0.81 -4.08 -14.89
N ASN A 31 0.01 -5.13 -14.95
CA ASN A 31 -0.38 -6.52 -14.75
C ASN A 31 -0.51 -6.93 -13.26
N GLN A 32 -0.08 -6.06 -12.35
CA GLN A 32 0.06 -6.37 -10.93
C GLN A 32 -0.63 -5.29 -10.09
N GLY A 33 -1.90 -5.03 -10.40
CA GLY A 33 -2.72 -4.09 -9.64
C GLY A 33 -2.27 -2.63 -9.71
N ALA A 34 -1.64 -2.23 -10.84
CA ALA A 34 -0.92 -0.95 -10.97
C ALA A 34 0.05 -0.68 -9.82
N SER A 35 0.78 -1.70 -9.37
CA SER A 35 1.76 -1.60 -8.28
C SER A 35 3.03 -0.87 -8.73
N LEU A 36 3.58 -0.07 -7.82
CA LEU A 36 4.85 0.64 -7.98
C LEU A 36 6.04 -0.31 -7.79
N GLN A 37 6.72 -0.66 -8.87
CA GLN A 37 7.81 -1.65 -8.87
C GLN A 37 9.18 -1.03 -8.62
N GLU A 38 9.38 0.21 -9.08
CA GLU A 38 10.62 0.96 -8.87
C GLU A 38 10.28 2.42 -8.59
N LEU A 39 11.00 3.03 -7.63
CA LEU A 39 10.97 4.46 -7.33
C LEU A 39 12.38 4.94 -7.05
N ARG A 40 12.78 5.99 -7.75
CA ARG A 40 14.09 6.64 -7.63
C ARG A 40 13.90 8.13 -7.49
N PHE A 41 14.66 8.76 -6.60
CA PHE A 41 14.80 10.21 -6.49
C PHE A 41 16.27 10.59 -6.53
N ASN A 42 16.63 11.62 -7.30
CA ASN A 42 18.01 12.13 -7.34
C ASN A 42 19.07 11.02 -7.50
N THR A 43 18.83 10.04 -8.37
CA THR A 43 19.68 8.85 -8.61
C THR A 43 19.73 7.79 -7.50
N VAL A 44 19.04 8.01 -6.37
CA VAL A 44 18.92 7.05 -5.26
C VAL A 44 17.69 6.18 -5.46
N ASP A 45 17.88 4.86 -5.57
CA ASP A 45 16.78 3.89 -5.61
C ASP A 45 16.18 3.77 -4.19
N VAL A 46 14.90 4.11 -4.05
CA VAL A 46 14.14 4.06 -2.79
C VAL A 46 13.23 2.83 -2.73
N ILE A 47 12.63 2.46 -3.87
CA ILE A 47 11.89 1.21 -4.05
C ILE A 47 12.47 0.50 -5.27
N LYS A 48 12.70 -0.80 -5.17
CA LYS A 48 13.16 -1.63 -6.29
C LYS A 48 12.72 -3.06 -6.11
N ASN A 49 12.32 -3.69 -7.22
CA ASN A 49 12.01 -5.11 -7.25
C ASN A 49 13.20 -5.95 -6.74
N GLN A 50 12.91 -6.94 -5.90
CA GLN A 50 13.90 -7.84 -5.32
C GLN A 50 13.85 -9.21 -6.04
N PRO A 51 14.92 -9.63 -6.73
CA PRO A 51 14.90 -10.88 -7.50
C PRO A 51 14.53 -12.13 -6.68
N GLU A 52 14.98 -12.18 -5.42
CA GLU A 52 14.75 -13.30 -4.50
C GLU A 52 13.44 -13.18 -3.70
N PHE A 53 12.62 -12.16 -3.98
CA PHE A 53 11.35 -11.95 -3.28
C PHE A 53 10.24 -11.66 -4.29
N SER A 54 9.70 -12.73 -4.84
CA SER A 54 8.75 -12.67 -5.95
C SER A 54 7.52 -11.82 -5.61
N TYR A 55 6.91 -11.19 -6.61
CA TYR A 55 5.69 -10.40 -6.40
C TYR A 55 4.54 -11.23 -5.78
N LYS A 56 4.42 -12.49 -6.18
CA LYS A 56 3.37 -13.40 -5.69
C LYS A 56 3.44 -13.60 -4.18
N ASP A 57 4.65 -13.59 -3.63
CA ASP A 57 4.89 -13.83 -2.21
C ASP A 57 5.00 -12.51 -1.43
N SER A 58 5.48 -11.44 -2.06
CA SER A 58 5.75 -10.15 -1.40
C SER A 58 4.59 -9.17 -1.41
N TYR A 59 3.70 -9.24 -2.42
CA TYR A 59 2.68 -8.22 -2.67
C TYR A 59 3.26 -6.79 -2.81
N ALA A 60 4.52 -6.68 -3.26
CA ALA A 60 5.29 -5.44 -3.23
C ALA A 60 4.55 -4.27 -3.90
N SER A 61 4.34 -3.20 -3.12
CA SER A 61 3.63 -1.98 -3.48
C SER A 61 2.21 -2.18 -4.02
N SER A 62 1.57 -3.31 -3.70
CA SER A 62 0.18 -3.56 -4.08
C SER A 62 -0.77 -2.62 -3.33
N ILE A 63 -1.90 -2.31 -3.98
CA ILE A 63 -3.05 -1.71 -3.32
C ILE A 63 -3.85 -2.83 -2.68
N LEU A 64 -4.11 -2.69 -1.38
CA LEU A 64 -4.80 -3.68 -0.58
C LEU A 64 -6.27 -3.28 -0.46
N PHE A 65 -7.14 -3.84 -1.31
CA PHE A 65 -8.57 -3.55 -1.35
C PHE A 65 -9.36 -4.81 -1.74
N PRO A 66 -10.53 -5.10 -1.12
CA PRO A 66 -11.28 -4.30 -0.15
C PRO A 66 -10.88 -4.51 1.31
N PHE A 67 -9.83 -5.29 1.56
CA PHE A 67 -9.24 -5.46 2.87
C PHE A 67 -7.71 -5.47 2.76
N ALA A 68 -7.06 -5.10 3.86
CA ALA A 68 -5.62 -5.16 4.04
C ALA A 68 -5.27 -6.19 5.11
N SER A 69 -4.05 -6.75 5.03
CA SER A 69 -3.64 -7.88 5.85
C SER A 69 -4.63 -9.05 5.74
N ARG A 70 -4.95 -9.73 6.84
CA ARG A 70 -5.70 -10.99 6.86
C ARG A 70 -7.18 -10.83 7.21
N ILE A 71 -8.03 -11.68 6.66
CA ILE A 71 -9.37 -11.99 7.18
C ILE A 71 -9.35 -13.43 7.69
N GLN A 72 -9.69 -13.59 8.97
CA GLN A 72 -9.65 -14.87 9.66
C GLN A 72 -10.55 -15.89 8.94
N ASN A 73 -9.98 -17.05 8.59
CA ASN A 73 -10.67 -18.11 7.84
C ASN A 73 -11.25 -17.68 6.48
N GLY A 74 -10.93 -16.47 6.01
CA GLY A 74 -11.60 -15.81 4.89
C GLY A 74 -13.10 -15.55 5.12
N ALA A 75 -13.61 -15.68 6.34
CA ALA A 75 -15.05 -15.59 6.63
C ALA A 75 -15.38 -14.24 7.29
N TYR A 76 -16.50 -13.64 6.90
CA TYR A 76 -17.03 -12.45 7.56
C TYR A 76 -18.53 -12.31 7.34
N SER A 77 -19.20 -11.54 8.22
CA SER A 77 -20.61 -11.20 8.08
C SER A 77 -20.79 -9.70 7.89
N PHE A 78 -21.66 -9.32 6.96
CA PHE A 78 -22.01 -7.92 6.70
C PHE A 78 -23.50 -7.79 6.38
N LEU A 79 -24.17 -6.86 7.06
CA LEU A 79 -25.61 -6.61 6.94
C LEU A 79 -26.50 -7.88 7.05
N GLY A 80 -26.10 -8.83 7.89
CA GLY A 80 -26.85 -10.06 8.13
C GLY A 80 -26.57 -11.20 7.15
N GLU A 81 -25.72 -10.97 6.15
CA GLU A 81 -25.28 -11.97 5.19
C GLU A 81 -23.86 -12.45 5.51
N ASP A 82 -23.62 -13.74 5.32
CA ASP A 82 -22.31 -14.37 5.51
C ASP A 82 -21.57 -14.51 4.17
N TYR A 83 -20.27 -14.21 4.19
CA TYR A 83 -19.42 -14.21 3.01
C TYR A 83 -18.15 -15.03 3.26
N GLN A 84 -17.64 -15.65 2.19
CA GLN A 84 -16.44 -16.49 2.22
C GLN A 84 -15.47 -16.08 1.10
N LEU A 85 -14.41 -15.38 1.48
CA LEU A 85 -13.26 -15.05 0.65
C LEU A 85 -12.43 -16.31 0.34
N LYS A 86 -11.76 -16.28 -0.82
CA LYS A 86 -10.76 -17.29 -1.16
C LYS A 86 -9.58 -17.16 -0.19
N LYS A 87 -9.18 -18.29 0.39
CA LYS A 87 -7.99 -18.38 1.22
C LYS A 87 -6.76 -18.50 0.33
N ASN A 88 -5.73 -17.71 0.62
CA ASN A 88 -4.49 -17.62 -0.15
C ASN A 88 -3.24 -17.50 0.74
N ASP A 89 -3.42 -17.51 2.06
CA ASP A 89 -2.38 -17.55 3.09
C ASP A 89 -2.40 -18.96 3.71
N ASP A 90 -1.61 -19.87 3.10
CA ASP A 90 -1.51 -21.31 3.43
C ASP A 90 -2.86 -22.04 3.56
N ASP A 91 -3.85 -21.64 2.75
CA ASP A 91 -5.24 -22.12 2.83
C ASP A 91 -5.91 -21.93 4.21
N VAL A 92 -5.38 -21.05 5.06
CA VAL A 92 -5.92 -20.70 6.38
C VAL A 92 -6.72 -19.40 6.32
N ASN A 93 -6.12 -18.31 5.85
CA ASN A 93 -6.74 -16.98 5.82
C ASN A 93 -6.86 -16.44 4.39
N ALA A 94 -7.70 -15.41 4.23
CA ALA A 94 -7.65 -14.55 3.05
C ALA A 94 -6.71 -13.37 3.34
N LEU A 95 -5.85 -13.02 2.39
CA LEU A 95 -4.76 -12.07 2.55
C LEU A 95 -4.73 -11.07 1.39
N HIS A 96 -4.58 -9.79 1.73
CA HIS A 96 -4.23 -8.68 0.83
C HIS A 96 -5.24 -8.30 -0.26
N GLY A 97 -6.53 -8.54 -0.03
CA GLY A 97 -7.58 -8.03 -0.92
C GLY A 97 -7.67 -8.79 -2.25
N LEU A 98 -8.20 -8.13 -3.27
CA LEU A 98 -8.63 -8.73 -4.53
C LEU A 98 -8.09 -8.02 -5.78
N VAL A 99 -7.39 -6.89 -5.61
CA VAL A 99 -6.95 -6.05 -6.75
C VAL A 99 -5.48 -6.21 -7.12
N TYR A 100 -4.68 -6.84 -6.25
CA TYR A 100 -3.22 -6.94 -6.39
C TYR A 100 -2.76 -7.68 -7.67
N ASP A 101 -3.55 -8.62 -8.18
CA ASP A 101 -3.22 -9.42 -9.38
C ASP A 101 -4.02 -9.02 -10.63
N LYS A 102 -4.73 -7.88 -10.56
CA LYS A 102 -5.59 -7.43 -11.68
C LYS A 102 -4.79 -6.64 -12.69
N PHE A 103 -5.23 -6.73 -13.95
CA PHE A 103 -4.77 -5.85 -15.00
C PHE A 103 -5.52 -4.51 -14.91
N PHE A 104 -4.77 -3.43 -14.75
CA PHE A 104 -5.31 -2.08 -14.78
C PHE A 104 -5.09 -1.46 -16.17
N GLU A 105 -6.10 -0.75 -16.66
CA GLU A 105 -6.01 -0.02 -17.93
C GLU A 105 -5.33 1.33 -17.70
N PHE A 106 -4.33 1.64 -18.52
CA PHE A 106 -3.64 2.94 -18.49
C PHE A 106 -4.49 4.03 -19.13
N PHE A 107 -4.60 5.19 -18.47
CA PHE A 107 -5.42 6.32 -18.86
C PHE A 107 -4.74 7.66 -18.54
N GLU A 108 -5.10 8.70 -19.30
CA GLU A 108 -4.77 10.12 -19.03
C GLU A 108 -3.31 10.40 -18.59
N PRO A 109 -2.31 10.29 -19.49
CA PRO A 109 -1.00 10.84 -19.23
C PRO A 109 -1.03 12.38 -19.21
N GLU A 110 -0.58 13.00 -18.12
CA GLU A 110 -0.38 14.44 -18.07
C GLU A 110 1.10 14.77 -17.85
N VAL A 111 1.62 15.70 -18.64
CA VAL A 111 3.00 16.16 -18.53
C VAL A 111 3.00 17.66 -18.33
N HIS A 112 3.56 18.09 -17.22
CA HIS A 112 3.71 19.50 -16.85
C HIS A 112 5.19 19.86 -16.72
N GLN A 113 5.45 21.14 -16.48
CA GLN A 113 6.82 21.63 -16.32
C GLN A 113 7.56 20.95 -15.15
N ASN A 114 6.85 20.74 -14.04
CA ASN A 114 7.43 20.33 -12.76
C ASN A 114 6.98 18.93 -12.29
N ASN A 115 6.16 18.23 -13.06
CA ASN A 115 5.71 16.87 -12.76
C ASN A 115 5.14 16.17 -14.01
N CYS A 116 4.88 14.88 -13.88
CA CYS A 116 3.96 14.15 -14.76
C CYS A 116 3.06 13.20 -13.94
N SER A 117 1.90 12.87 -14.48
CA SER A 117 0.93 11.96 -13.86
C SER A 117 0.47 10.87 -14.83
N ALA A 118 0.11 9.71 -14.28
CA ALA A 118 -0.52 8.61 -15.00
C ALA A 118 -1.64 8.03 -14.14
N THR A 119 -2.80 7.77 -14.76
CA THR A 119 -3.96 7.17 -14.11
C THR A 119 -4.15 5.74 -14.58
N PHE A 120 -4.51 4.85 -13.66
CA PHE A 120 -4.71 3.43 -13.90
C PHE A 120 -6.08 3.03 -13.38
N ASN A 121 -6.90 2.46 -14.24
CA ASN A 121 -8.31 2.18 -13.96
C ASN A 121 -8.59 0.68 -13.97
N TYR A 122 -9.35 0.22 -12.99
CA TYR A 122 -9.88 -1.13 -12.95
C TYR A 122 -11.35 -1.13 -12.57
N PHE A 123 -12.13 -1.95 -13.27
CA PHE A 123 -13.54 -2.17 -13.02
C PHE A 123 -13.75 -3.63 -12.64
N GLU A 124 -14.21 -3.88 -11.42
CA GLU A 124 -14.75 -5.18 -11.06
C GLU A 124 -16.24 -5.19 -11.47
N LYS A 125 -16.51 -5.77 -12.64
CA LYS A 125 -17.85 -5.82 -13.24
C LYS A 125 -18.61 -7.09 -12.88
N ASP A 126 -17.88 -8.11 -12.43
CA ASP A 126 -18.39 -9.42 -12.05
C ASP A 126 -18.42 -9.57 -10.54
N LYS A 127 -19.21 -10.52 -10.04
CA LYS A 127 -19.27 -10.80 -8.60
C LYS A 127 -18.09 -11.66 -8.19
N SER A 128 -17.12 -11.07 -7.50
CA SER A 128 -15.94 -11.79 -7.00
C SER A 128 -16.34 -12.75 -5.87
N VAL A 129 -15.64 -13.89 -5.78
CA VAL A 129 -15.84 -14.88 -4.72
C VAL A 129 -15.58 -14.24 -3.36
N GLY A 130 -16.57 -14.30 -2.47
CA GLY A 130 -16.49 -13.78 -1.11
C GLY A 130 -16.58 -12.25 -1.00
N PHE A 131 -16.63 -11.52 -2.10
CA PHE A 131 -16.90 -10.09 -2.11
C PHE A 131 -17.72 -9.74 -3.37
N PRO A 132 -19.02 -10.08 -3.39
CA PRO A 132 -19.84 -10.07 -4.60
C PRO A 132 -20.41 -8.67 -4.93
N PHE A 133 -19.55 -7.65 -4.89
CA PHE A 133 -19.89 -6.25 -5.15
C PHE A 133 -19.09 -5.72 -6.33
N LYS A 134 -19.75 -4.95 -7.20
CA LYS A 134 -19.11 -4.21 -8.28
C LYS A 134 -18.55 -2.89 -7.79
N TYR A 135 -17.33 -2.59 -8.20
CA TYR A 135 -16.67 -1.35 -7.88
C TYR A 135 -15.75 -0.91 -9.00
N PHE A 136 -15.43 0.38 -8.97
CA PHE A 136 -14.39 0.98 -9.77
C PHE A 136 -13.27 1.43 -8.85
N ILE A 137 -12.02 1.19 -9.25
CA ILE A 137 -10.83 1.71 -8.59
C ILE A 137 -9.96 2.44 -9.61
N SER A 138 -9.51 3.63 -9.23
CA SER A 138 -8.60 4.46 -10.01
C SER A 138 -7.38 4.81 -9.16
N LEU A 139 -6.21 4.60 -9.72
CA LEU A 139 -4.92 4.88 -9.09
C LEU A 139 -4.21 5.92 -9.94
N THR A 140 -4.00 7.12 -9.40
CA THR A 140 -3.24 8.18 -10.07
C THR A 140 -1.91 8.35 -9.38
N TYR A 141 -0.83 8.11 -10.12
CA TYR A 141 0.53 8.39 -9.68
C TYR A 141 0.99 9.72 -10.28
N THR A 142 1.44 10.64 -9.44
CA THR A 142 2.02 11.92 -9.88
C THR A 142 3.45 12.03 -9.37
N LEU A 143 4.40 12.10 -10.30
CA LEU A 143 5.82 12.19 -10.02
C LEU A 143 6.31 13.63 -10.12
N TYR A 144 6.90 14.12 -9.04
CA TYR A 144 7.65 15.37 -8.91
C TYR A 144 9.14 15.03 -8.74
N GLU A 145 9.99 16.05 -8.64
CA GLU A 145 11.45 15.85 -8.56
C GLU A 145 11.86 15.16 -7.25
N ASP A 146 11.15 15.48 -6.17
CA ASP A 146 11.40 15.08 -4.79
C ASP A 146 10.21 14.33 -4.15
N ARG A 147 9.16 14.02 -4.92
CA ARG A 147 7.95 13.41 -4.37
C ARG A 147 7.24 12.52 -5.36
N LEU A 148 6.73 11.40 -4.89
CA LEU A 148 5.70 10.62 -5.58
C LEU A 148 4.40 10.72 -4.79
N GLN A 149 3.34 11.15 -5.45
CA GLN A 149 1.99 11.08 -4.92
C GLN A 149 1.24 9.90 -5.56
N LEU A 150 0.54 9.13 -4.74
CA LEU A 150 -0.40 8.09 -5.15
C LEU A 150 -1.78 8.45 -4.61
N ARG A 151 -2.75 8.69 -5.48
CA ARG A 151 -4.15 8.85 -5.12
C ARG A 151 -4.93 7.62 -5.52
N ALA A 152 -5.55 6.96 -4.54
CA ALA A 152 -6.48 5.85 -4.77
C ALA A 152 -7.92 6.33 -4.59
N THR A 153 -8.75 6.10 -5.61
CA THR A 153 -10.17 6.44 -5.62
C THR A 153 -10.97 5.18 -5.86
N VAL A 154 -11.92 4.89 -4.97
CA VAL A 154 -12.82 3.74 -5.07
C VAL A 154 -14.25 4.24 -5.17
N LYS A 155 -15.01 3.75 -6.15
CA LYS A 155 -16.43 4.03 -6.30
C LYS A 155 -17.24 2.75 -6.15
N ASN A 156 -18.26 2.79 -5.30
CA ASN A 156 -19.26 1.74 -5.23
C ASN A 156 -20.16 1.83 -6.47
N MET A 157 -20.19 0.78 -7.29
CA MET A 157 -21.03 0.73 -8.50
C MET A 157 -22.34 -0.02 -8.28
N GLU A 158 -22.55 -0.60 -7.10
CA GLU A 158 -23.75 -1.32 -6.72
C GLU A 158 -24.86 -0.36 -6.24
N ASN A 159 -26.04 -0.95 -6.05
CA ASN A 159 -27.17 -0.32 -5.34
C ASN A 159 -27.21 -0.73 -3.86
N LEU A 160 -26.16 -1.41 -3.37
CA LEU A 160 -26.01 -1.86 -1.99
C LEU A 160 -24.67 -1.37 -1.44
N PRO A 161 -24.59 -1.03 -0.14
CA PRO A 161 -23.32 -0.70 0.49
C PRO A 161 -22.42 -1.94 0.60
N PHE A 162 -21.11 -1.73 0.73
CA PHE A 162 -20.16 -2.79 1.07
C PHE A 162 -19.11 -2.35 2.09
N PRO A 163 -18.57 -3.28 2.91
CA PRO A 163 -17.52 -2.98 3.85
C PRO A 163 -16.18 -2.88 3.13
N PHE A 164 -15.31 -1.98 3.55
CA PHE A 164 -13.95 -1.93 3.05
C PHE A 164 -12.97 -1.32 4.06
N ILE A 165 -11.70 -1.67 3.88
CA ILE A 165 -10.55 -0.86 4.25
C ILE A 165 -9.63 -0.78 3.04
N ILE A 166 -8.68 0.16 3.04
CA ILE A 166 -7.68 0.25 1.99
C ILE A 166 -6.28 0.46 2.59
N GLY A 167 -5.28 -0.12 1.94
CA GLY A 167 -3.88 0.07 2.31
C GLY A 167 -2.95 0.03 1.10
N TRP A 168 -1.70 0.40 1.33
CA TRP A 168 -0.63 0.33 0.34
C TRP A 168 0.58 -0.39 0.94
N HIS A 169 1.17 -1.33 0.19
CA HIS A 169 2.20 -2.25 0.71
C HIS A 169 3.63 -2.00 0.14
N PRO A 170 4.19 -0.78 0.15
CA PRO A 170 5.50 -0.51 -0.45
C PRO A 170 6.65 -1.06 0.39
N TYR A 171 7.68 -1.60 -0.27
CA TYR A 171 8.95 -1.98 0.35
C TYR A 171 10.04 -0.96 0.02
N PHE A 172 10.63 -0.37 1.06
CA PHE A 172 11.68 0.62 0.98
C PHE A 172 13.05 0.00 1.19
N LEU A 173 14.02 0.36 0.35
CA LEU A 173 15.41 -0.09 0.44
C LEU A 173 16.17 0.59 1.58
N SER A 174 17.11 -0.12 2.20
CA SER A 174 18.13 0.49 3.05
C SER A 174 19.42 -0.31 2.99
N SER A 175 20.52 0.33 2.61
CA SER A 175 21.85 -0.32 2.57
C SER A 175 22.29 -0.87 3.92
N ASP A 176 21.80 -0.27 5.01
CA ASP A 176 21.97 -0.74 6.37
C ASP A 176 20.71 -0.47 7.20
N ILE A 177 19.79 -1.45 7.13
CA ILE A 177 18.51 -1.41 7.84
C ILE A 177 18.69 -1.37 9.38
N GLN A 178 19.81 -1.88 9.90
CA GLN A 178 20.07 -1.88 11.35
C GLN A 178 20.39 -0.47 11.86
N ASN A 179 21.02 0.37 11.04
CA ASN A 179 21.25 1.79 11.35
C ASN A 179 20.10 2.71 10.92
N SER A 180 19.04 2.14 10.34
CA SER A 180 17.84 2.90 9.94
C SER A 180 16.83 3.03 11.08
N PHE A 181 15.96 4.03 10.99
CA PHE A 181 14.91 4.26 11.96
C PHE A 181 13.68 4.92 11.33
N LEU A 182 12.53 4.74 11.97
CA LEU A 182 11.32 5.50 11.66
C LEU A 182 11.11 6.59 12.70
N GLU A 183 10.32 7.60 12.38
CA GLU A 183 9.75 8.53 13.37
C GLU A 183 8.24 8.63 13.19
N PHE A 184 7.51 8.28 14.24
CA PHE A 184 6.05 8.37 14.30
C PHE A 184 5.57 8.36 15.75
N ASN A 185 4.33 8.79 15.97
CA ASN A 185 3.69 8.77 17.27
C ASN A 185 2.51 7.80 17.27
N SER A 186 2.40 7.01 18.33
CA SER A 186 1.35 6.03 18.56
C SER A 186 1.11 5.86 20.05
N ASP A 187 -0.15 5.69 20.46
CA ASP A 187 -0.55 5.32 21.82
C ASP A 187 -0.94 3.84 21.93
N LYS A 188 -1.12 3.15 20.79
CA LYS A 188 -1.66 1.79 20.72
C LYS A 188 -0.96 0.93 19.70
N LYS A 189 -0.78 -0.33 20.07
CA LYS A 189 -0.22 -1.38 19.22
C LYS A 189 -1.20 -2.55 19.12
N VAL A 190 -1.25 -3.17 17.95
CA VAL A 190 -1.97 -4.43 17.74
C VAL A 190 -1.08 -5.59 18.18
N VAL A 191 -1.66 -6.51 18.97
CA VAL A 191 -1.05 -7.80 19.27
C VAL A 191 -1.75 -8.85 18.42
N PHE A 192 -0.94 -9.62 17.68
CA PHE A 192 -1.42 -10.68 16.82
C PHE A 192 -1.38 -12.05 17.51
N ASP A 193 -2.22 -12.98 17.04
CA ASP A 193 -2.07 -14.41 17.30
C ASP A 193 -1.03 -15.05 16.35
N GLU A 194 -0.84 -16.36 16.46
CA GLU A 194 0.09 -17.12 15.62
C GLU A 194 -0.23 -17.10 14.11
N ASN A 195 -1.46 -16.72 13.74
CA ASN A 195 -1.91 -16.60 12.35
C ASN A 195 -1.95 -15.15 11.88
N LEU A 196 -1.34 -14.22 12.62
CA LEU A 196 -1.32 -12.79 12.32
C LEU A 196 -2.72 -12.16 12.26
N ILE A 197 -3.68 -12.75 13.00
CA ILE A 197 -5.00 -12.18 13.24
C ILE A 197 -4.93 -11.30 14.48
N THR A 198 -5.59 -10.13 14.43
CA THR A 198 -5.66 -9.24 15.59
C THR A 198 -6.32 -9.95 16.76
N LYS A 199 -5.53 -10.17 17.82
CA LYS A 199 -5.96 -10.78 19.08
C LYS A 199 -6.44 -9.73 20.07
N GLU A 200 -5.65 -8.66 20.24
CA GLU A 200 -5.98 -7.55 21.13
C GLU A 200 -5.29 -6.25 20.70
N ILE A 201 -5.79 -5.12 21.23
CA ILE A 201 -5.18 -3.80 21.09
C ILE A 201 -4.69 -3.40 22.47
N ILE A 202 -3.39 -3.15 22.59
CA ILE A 202 -2.76 -2.75 23.85
C ILE A 202 -2.38 -1.27 23.81
N ASN A 203 -2.43 -0.62 24.97
CA ASN A 203 -1.83 0.70 25.14
C ASN A 203 -0.31 0.53 25.19
N GLN A 204 0.37 1.05 24.18
CA GLN A 204 1.83 1.04 24.11
C GLN A 204 2.27 2.31 23.41
N GLU A 205 2.85 3.23 24.18
CA GLU A 205 3.34 4.48 23.63
C GLU A 205 4.61 4.26 22.80
N GLN A 206 4.60 4.84 21.60
CA GLN A 206 5.77 5.09 20.77
C GLN A 206 5.77 6.58 20.43
N LYS A 207 6.83 7.30 20.79
CA LYS A 207 6.95 8.74 20.54
C LYS A 207 8.25 9.05 19.81
N GLY A 208 8.15 9.64 18.63
CA GLY A 208 9.30 9.97 17.79
C GLY A 208 10.05 8.72 17.31
N LYS A 209 11.37 8.70 17.54
CA LYS A 209 12.30 7.72 16.96
C LYS A 209 11.98 6.28 17.36
N PHE A 210 11.67 5.45 16.37
CA PHE A 210 11.52 4.00 16.46
C PHE A 210 12.72 3.32 15.81
N LYS A 211 13.56 2.66 16.62
CA LYS A 211 14.71 1.90 16.12
C LYS A 211 14.28 0.58 15.50
N ILE A 212 14.82 0.28 14.32
CA ILE A 212 14.63 -1.00 13.61
C ILE A 212 15.67 -2.04 14.06
N ALA A 213 16.86 -1.60 14.50
CA ALA A 213 17.94 -2.44 14.98
C ALA A 213 17.48 -3.59 15.90
N ASP A 214 17.99 -4.79 15.63
CA ASP A 214 17.74 -6.03 16.40
C ASP A 214 16.28 -6.48 16.46
N LYS A 215 15.43 -6.00 15.52
CA LYS A 215 14.02 -6.41 15.41
C LYS A 215 13.76 -7.15 14.10
N GLN A 216 12.89 -8.14 14.18
CA GLN A 216 12.16 -8.64 13.03
C GLN A 216 10.72 -8.13 13.17
N LEU A 217 10.33 -7.17 12.34
CA LEU A 217 9.04 -6.51 12.42
C LEU A 217 7.98 -7.30 11.65
N ASP A 218 6.82 -7.41 12.28
CA ASP A 218 5.52 -7.75 11.70
C ASP A 218 4.46 -7.15 12.64
N ASP A 219 4.49 -5.83 12.74
CA ASP A 219 3.87 -5.07 13.82
C ASP A 219 2.92 -4.02 13.26
N CYS A 220 1.76 -3.83 13.91
CA CYS A 220 0.80 -2.80 13.54
C CYS A 220 0.56 -1.79 14.67
N PHE A 221 0.55 -0.50 14.32
CA PHE A 221 0.40 0.63 15.24
C PHE A 221 -0.75 1.54 14.80
N PHE A 222 -1.40 2.18 15.78
CA PHE A 222 -2.36 3.27 15.52
C PHE A 222 -1.57 4.57 15.46
N LEU A 223 -1.65 5.30 14.36
CA LEU A 223 -0.92 6.56 14.24
C LEU A 223 -1.73 7.72 14.83
N GLU A 224 -1.08 8.54 15.66
CA GLU A 224 -1.65 9.81 16.14
C GLU A 224 -1.62 10.92 15.09
N ASN A 225 -0.74 10.77 14.10
CA ASN A 225 -0.49 11.73 13.04
C ASN A 225 -0.58 11.03 11.68
N ASP A 226 -0.65 11.81 10.63
CA ASP A 226 -0.79 11.33 9.25
C ASP A 226 0.55 11.12 8.53
N ILE A 227 1.67 11.17 9.25
CA ILE A 227 3.03 11.16 8.70
C ILE A 227 3.94 10.18 9.44
N VAL A 228 4.73 9.44 8.68
CA VAL A 228 5.80 8.57 9.15
C VAL A 228 7.09 8.96 8.42
N ALA A 229 8.13 9.35 9.16
CA ALA A 229 9.45 9.56 8.57
C ALA A 229 10.23 8.25 8.55
N PHE A 230 11.02 8.03 7.51
CA PHE A 230 11.98 6.93 7.43
C PHE A 230 13.35 7.48 7.06
N SER A 231 14.32 7.19 7.92
CA SER A 231 15.70 7.62 7.80
C SER A 231 16.62 6.42 7.63
N THR A 232 17.37 6.42 6.53
CA THR A 232 18.40 5.43 6.22
C THR A 232 19.76 6.13 6.09
N PRO A 233 20.87 5.37 6.00
CA PRO A 233 22.15 5.95 5.61
C PRO A 233 22.18 6.55 4.21
N ASP A 234 21.27 6.11 3.34
CA ASP A 234 21.24 6.48 1.92
C ASP A 234 20.34 7.70 1.65
N TYR A 235 19.25 7.85 2.41
CA TYR A 235 18.24 8.87 2.18
C TYR A 235 17.31 9.09 3.39
N ASN A 236 16.50 10.15 3.31
CA ASN A 236 15.36 10.36 4.20
C ASN A 236 14.09 10.55 3.37
N ILE A 237 13.00 9.93 3.80
CA ILE A 237 11.67 10.16 3.22
C ILE A 237 10.63 10.43 4.31
N ASN A 238 9.54 11.08 3.91
CA ASN A 238 8.30 11.17 4.66
C ASN A 238 7.19 10.48 3.87
N ILE A 239 6.42 9.63 4.54
CA ILE A 239 5.23 8.99 4.00
C ILE A 239 4.03 9.64 4.69
N LYS A 240 3.22 10.38 3.93
CA LYS A 240 2.03 11.07 4.44
C LYS A 240 0.77 10.44 3.87
N SER A 241 -0.28 10.29 4.68
CA SER A 241 -1.60 9.87 4.22
C SER A 241 -2.63 10.98 4.37
N SER A 242 -3.67 11.00 3.53
CA SER A 242 -4.84 11.85 3.70
C SER A 242 -5.98 11.17 4.47
N ALA A 243 -5.81 9.92 4.92
CA ALA A 243 -6.86 9.21 5.63
C ALA A 243 -7.13 9.86 7.00
N LYS A 244 -8.39 9.81 7.43
CA LYS A 244 -8.84 10.36 8.72
C LYS A 244 -8.28 9.57 9.90
N GLU A 245 -8.27 8.25 9.77
CA GLU A 245 -7.71 7.31 10.74
C GLU A 245 -6.61 6.52 10.04
N ASN A 246 -5.43 6.47 10.66
CA ASN A 246 -4.23 5.91 10.07
C ASN A 246 -3.67 4.80 10.93
N PHE A 247 -3.34 3.70 10.27
CA PHE A 247 -2.68 2.54 10.85
C PHE A 247 -1.39 2.31 10.09
N LEU A 248 -0.36 1.90 10.82
CA LEU A 248 0.95 1.60 10.26
C LEU A 248 1.27 0.13 10.48
N GLN A 249 1.33 -0.64 9.41
CA GLN A 249 1.93 -1.97 9.45
C GLN A 249 3.41 -1.86 9.03
N LEU A 250 4.27 -2.50 9.80
CA LEU A 250 5.70 -2.59 9.54
C LEU A 250 6.07 -4.06 9.39
N TYR A 251 6.74 -4.39 8.29
CA TYR A 251 7.23 -5.74 8.05
C TYR A 251 8.66 -5.75 7.52
N THR A 252 9.52 -6.56 8.12
CA THR A 252 10.89 -6.78 7.64
C THR A 252 11.07 -8.24 7.23
N PRO A 253 11.22 -8.53 5.92
CA PRO A 253 11.54 -9.88 5.47
C PRO A 253 12.94 -10.29 5.96
N LYS A 254 13.11 -11.57 6.30
CA LYS A 254 14.38 -12.10 6.79
C LYS A 254 15.47 -11.95 5.76
N ASN A 255 16.65 -11.51 6.20
CA ASN A 255 17.88 -11.41 5.40
C ASN A 255 17.76 -10.53 4.14
N GLN A 256 16.86 -9.55 4.12
CA GLN A 256 16.73 -8.60 3.01
C GLN A 256 16.94 -7.17 3.50
N PRO A 257 17.60 -6.30 2.71
CA PRO A 257 17.86 -4.91 3.05
C PRO A 257 16.64 -4.01 2.76
N ILE A 258 15.43 -4.46 3.15
CA ILE A 258 14.17 -3.76 2.88
C ILE A 258 13.24 -3.79 4.08
N ILE A 259 12.31 -2.83 4.11
CA ILE A 259 11.21 -2.76 5.08
C ILE A 259 9.93 -2.35 4.36
N ALA A 260 8.83 -3.07 4.61
CA ALA A 260 7.51 -2.59 4.27
C ALA A 260 7.04 -1.56 5.30
N ILE A 261 6.65 -0.38 4.81
CA ILE A 261 6.10 0.69 5.64
C ILE A 261 4.71 1.00 5.07
N GLU A 262 3.70 0.38 5.66
CA GLU A 262 2.40 0.23 5.04
C GLU A 262 1.37 1.16 5.69
N PRO A 263 0.99 2.26 5.03
CA PRO A 263 -0.13 3.07 5.49
C PRO A 263 -1.45 2.37 5.16
N MET A 264 -2.29 2.18 6.18
CA MET A 264 -3.58 1.51 6.06
C MET A 264 -4.70 2.31 6.75
N THR A 265 -5.94 2.10 6.32
CA THR A 265 -7.13 2.67 6.98
C THR A 265 -7.78 1.70 7.98
N GLY A 266 -7.21 0.53 8.19
CA GLY A 266 -7.68 -0.50 9.11
C GLY A 266 -6.59 -1.52 9.40
N ILE A 267 -6.93 -2.56 10.14
CA ILE A 267 -6.00 -3.56 10.66
C ILE A 267 -6.37 -4.98 10.19
N SER A 268 -5.54 -5.96 10.54
CA SER A 268 -5.88 -7.37 10.32
C SER A 268 -7.24 -7.70 10.93
N ASN A 269 -8.07 -8.40 10.15
CA ASN A 269 -9.40 -8.87 10.45
C ASN A 269 -10.46 -7.77 10.65
N SER A 270 -10.26 -6.58 10.07
CA SER A 270 -11.18 -5.42 10.17
C SER A 270 -12.64 -5.74 9.81
N PHE A 271 -12.89 -6.67 8.88
CA PHE A 271 -14.27 -7.04 8.52
C PHE A 271 -15.01 -7.69 9.69
N ASN A 272 -14.30 -8.29 10.64
CA ASN A 272 -14.86 -8.95 11.81
C ASN A 272 -14.76 -8.09 13.08
N ASN A 273 -13.59 -7.52 13.36
CA ASN A 273 -13.38 -6.70 14.58
C ASN A 273 -13.83 -5.24 14.44
N LYS A 274 -14.19 -4.80 13.22
CA LYS A 274 -14.72 -3.47 12.88
C LYS A 274 -13.75 -2.29 13.09
N VAL A 275 -12.49 -2.54 13.43
CA VAL A 275 -11.48 -1.48 13.63
C VAL A 275 -11.06 -0.91 12.29
N GLY A 276 -11.21 0.40 12.09
CA GLY A 276 -10.97 1.07 10.82
C GLY A 276 -11.92 0.68 9.68
N LEU A 277 -12.89 -0.20 9.94
CA LEU A 277 -13.84 -0.68 8.94
C LEU A 277 -14.71 0.49 8.48
N GLN A 278 -14.72 0.73 7.18
CA GLN A 278 -15.58 1.70 6.54
C GLN A 278 -16.66 0.99 5.74
N VAL A 279 -17.73 1.72 5.42
CA VAL A 279 -18.80 1.27 4.53
C VAL A 279 -18.88 2.28 3.40
N LEU A 280 -18.81 1.79 2.16
CA LEU A 280 -19.00 2.64 0.98
C LEU A 280 -20.46 2.52 0.53
N GLU A 281 -21.23 3.59 0.69
CA GLU A 281 -22.65 3.61 0.33
C GLU A 281 -22.85 3.52 -1.19
N PRO A 282 -24.05 3.12 -1.65
CA PRO A 282 -24.35 3.02 -3.08
C PRO A 282 -23.98 4.29 -3.85
N GLN A 283 -23.26 4.13 -4.96
CA GLN A 283 -22.81 5.22 -5.84
C GLN A 283 -21.84 6.23 -5.22
N GLU A 284 -21.47 6.09 -3.95
CA GLU A 284 -20.48 6.94 -3.31
C GLU A 284 -19.06 6.63 -3.76
N THR A 285 -18.19 7.61 -3.55
CA THR A 285 -16.78 7.55 -3.90
C THR A 285 -15.94 7.88 -2.68
N TYR A 286 -15.00 7.01 -2.37
CA TYR A 286 -13.95 7.22 -1.39
C TYR A 286 -12.65 7.56 -2.10
N ALA A 287 -11.84 8.44 -1.50
CA ALA A 287 -10.50 8.70 -1.97
C ALA A 287 -9.52 8.84 -0.81
N VAL A 288 -8.32 8.29 -1.00
CA VAL A 288 -7.16 8.48 -0.12
C VAL A 288 -5.95 8.79 -0.97
N THR A 289 -5.09 9.66 -0.45
CA THR A 289 -3.82 10.02 -1.06
C THR A 289 -2.68 9.62 -0.12
N TRP A 290 -1.64 9.04 -0.68
CA TRP A 290 -0.35 8.85 -0.02
C TRP A 290 0.73 9.62 -0.77
N ASP A 291 1.54 10.37 -0.04
CA ASP A 291 2.69 11.09 -0.57
C ASP A 291 3.97 10.48 0.01
N VAL A 292 4.92 10.11 -0.85
CA VAL A 292 6.30 9.79 -0.47
C VAL A 292 7.17 10.96 -0.89
N THR A 293 7.64 11.74 0.08
CA THR A 293 8.49 12.92 -0.14
C THR A 293 9.92 12.61 0.26
N PHE A 294 10.85 12.75 -0.68
CA PHE A 294 12.29 12.64 -0.49
C PHE A 294 12.86 13.92 0.10
N ASN A 295 13.43 13.81 1.29
CA ASN A 295 14.10 14.91 1.96
C ASN A 295 15.59 14.81 1.64
N GLN A 296 16.15 15.82 0.97
CA GLN A 296 17.60 15.88 0.76
C GLN A 296 18.31 15.81 2.11
N THR A 297 19.24 14.88 2.24
CA THR A 297 20.26 14.91 3.30
C THR A 297 21.13 16.14 3.05
N ASN A 298 21.21 17.03 4.04
CA ASN A 298 22.23 18.09 4.06
C ASN A 298 23.64 17.48 4.13
#